data_AF-A0A4Q7ETQ0-F1
#
_entry.id   AF-A0A4Q7ETQ0-F1
#
_cell.length_a   1.000
_cell.length_b   1.000
_cell.length_c   1.000
_cell.angle_alpha   90.00
_cell.angle_beta   90.00
_cell.angle_gamma   90.00
#
_symmetry.space_group_name_H-M   'P 1'
#
loop_
_entity.id
_entity.type
_entity.pdbx_description
1 polymer ?
#
loop_
_entity_poly.entity_id
_entity_poly.type
_entity_poly.pdbx_seq_one_letter_code
_entity_poly.pdbx_strand_id
1 'polypeptide(L)' 'MKDLRRRLEKVRADARDFALMSQQATDVEKRELFKRLADELAIEALELELIVKQHEPSNPCDQHEVVEFKPSSQKKRG' A
#
# COMPACT_ATOMS: atom_id res chain seq x y z
N MET A 1 2.68 -6.36 -13.82
CA MET A 1 2.52 -5.49 -12.62
C MET A 1 3.22 -4.13 -12.70
N LYS A 2 4.28 -3.93 -13.51
CA LYS A 2 4.95 -2.62 -13.62
C LYS A 2 3.99 -1.50 -14.01
N ASP A 3 3.04 -1.77 -14.89
CA ASP A 3 2.05 -0.79 -15.34
C ASP A 3 1.06 -0.40 -14.23
N LEU A 4 0.61 -1.35 -13.42
CA LEU A 4 -0.29 -1.09 -12.28
C LEU A 4 0.42 -0.31 -11.16
N ARG A 5 1.69 -0.60 -10.89
CA ARG A 5 2.51 0.17 -9.95
C ARG A 5 2.74 1.60 -10.44
N ARG A 6 3.06 1.78 -11.72
CA ARG A 6 3.21 3.09 -12.34
C ARG A 6 1.90 3.88 -12.30
N ARG A 7 0.77 3.21 -12.55
CA ARG A 7 -0.57 3.81 -12.44
C ARG A 7 -0.86 4.24 -10.99
N LEU A 8 -0.55 3.40 -10.01
CA LEU A 8 -0.71 3.72 -8.59
C LEU A 8 0.11 4.94 -8.17
N GLU A 9 1.37 5.00 -8.59
CA GLU A 9 2.23 6.15 -8.31
C GLU A 9 1.67 7.43 -8.94
N LYS A 10 1.21 7.36 -10.19
CA LYS A 10 0.58 8.50 -10.86
C LYS A 10 -0.67 8.98 -10.13
N VAL A 11 -1.61 8.08 -9.80
CA VAL A 11 -2.86 8.46 -9.11
C VAL A 11 -2.56 9.10 -7.74
N ARG A 12 -1.55 8.60 -7.01
CA ARG A 12 -1.10 9.22 -5.76
C ARG A 12 -0.48 10.60 -5.96
N ALA A 13 0.27 10.81 -7.04
CA ALA A 13 0.84 12.12 -7.37
C ALA A 13 -0.29 13.10 -7.71
N ASP A 14 -1.21 12.72 -8.59
CA ASP A 14 -2.34 13.55 -9.01
C ASP A 14 -3.21 13.94 -7.78
N ALA A 15 -3.49 13.00 -6.86
CA ALA A 15 -4.23 13.29 -5.62
C ALA A 15 -3.53 14.34 -4.74
N ARG A 16 -2.20 14.26 -4.60
CA ARG A 16 -1.40 15.23 -3.83
C ARG A 16 -1.39 16.61 -4.50
N ASP A 17 -1.28 16.64 -5.82
CA ASP A 17 -1.29 17.88 -6.59
C ASP A 17 -2.63 18.59 -6.45
N PHE A 18 -3.76 17.89 -6.58
CA PHE A 18 -5.08 18.48 -6.37
C PHE A 18 -5.32 18.92 -4.92
N ALA A 19 -4.81 18.17 -3.93
CA ALA A 19 -4.87 18.59 -2.53
C ALA A 19 -4.10 19.92 -2.32
N LEU A 20 -2.92 20.07 -2.94
CA LEU A 20 -2.14 21.29 -2.90
C LEU A 20 -2.86 22.45 -3.61
N MET A 21 -3.42 22.20 -4.80
CA MET A 21 -4.21 23.19 -5.54
C MET A 21 -5.42 23.67 -4.73
N SER A 22 -6.10 22.77 -4.02
CA SER A 22 -7.19 23.14 -3.10
C SER A 22 -6.71 24.09 -2.02
N GLN A 23 -5.58 23.79 -1.36
CA GLN A 23 -5.02 24.64 -0.30
C GLN A 23 -4.58 26.02 -0.80
N GLN A 24 -4.13 26.12 -2.06
CA GLN A 24 -3.67 27.37 -2.67
C GLN A 24 -4.79 28.17 -3.35
N ALA A 25 -5.96 27.56 -3.60
CA ALA A 25 -7.07 28.22 -4.27
C ALA A 25 -7.69 29.31 -3.38
N THR A 26 -7.74 30.54 -3.91
CA THR A 26 -8.43 31.68 -3.26
C THR A 26 -9.94 31.65 -3.51
N ASP A 27 -10.36 31.05 -4.62
CA ASP A 27 -11.76 30.87 -4.96
C ASP A 27 -12.35 29.65 -4.24
N VAL A 28 -13.47 29.86 -3.56
CA VAL A 28 -14.09 28.84 -2.69
C VAL A 28 -14.61 27.65 -3.51
N GLU A 29 -15.20 27.89 -4.67
CA GLU A 29 -15.75 26.81 -5.50
C GLU A 29 -14.62 25.94 -6.08
N LYS A 30 -13.55 26.57 -6.57
CA LYS A 30 -12.35 25.86 -7.04
C LYS A 30 -11.69 25.06 -5.92
N ARG A 31 -11.59 25.64 -4.72
CA ARG A 31 -11.03 24.94 -3.56
C ARG A 31 -11.80 23.65 -3.25
N GLU A 32 -13.13 23.74 -3.19
CA GLU A 32 -13.98 22.57 -2.91
C GLU A 32 -13.91 21.55 -4.04
N LEU A 33 -13.86 21.98 -5.30
CA LEU A 33 -13.72 21.08 -6.45
C LEU A 33 -12.40 20.30 -6.40
N PHE A 34 -11.27 20.97 -6.22
CA PHE A 34 -9.97 20.31 -6.12
C PHE A 34 -9.89 19.39 -4.91
N LYS A 35 -10.51 19.76 -3.79
CA LYS A 35 -10.58 18.92 -2.60
C LYS A 35 -11.30 17.60 -2.89
N ARG A 36 -12.50 17.67 -3.48
CA ARG A 36 -13.29 16.47 -3.83
C ARG A 36 -12.52 15.56 -4.79
N LEU A 37 -11.86 16.15 -5.79
CA LEU A 37 -11.07 15.38 -6.75
C LEU A 37 -9.85 14.71 -6.09
N ALA A 38 -9.17 15.40 -5.17
CA ALA A 38 -8.09 14.81 -4.40
C ALA A 38 -8.57 13.63 -3.54
N ASP A 39 -9.73 13.78 -2.90
CA ASP A 39 -10.34 12.73 -2.08
C ASP A 39 -10.72 11.50 -2.94
N GLU A 40 -11.36 11.71 -4.09
CA GLU A 40 -11.71 10.63 -5.03
C GLU A 40 -10.47 9.87 -5.53
N LEU A 41 -9.42 10.58 -5.95
CA LEU A 41 -8.17 9.96 -6.40
C LEU A 41 -7.43 9.23 -5.26
N ALA A 42 -7.51 9.76 -4.04
CA ALA A 42 -6.93 9.08 -2.87
C ALA A 42 -7.63 7.75 -2.60
N ILE A 43 -8.96 7.69 -2.75
CA ILE A 43 -9.74 6.45 -2.64
C ILE A 43 -9.33 5.47 -3.74
N GLU A 44 -9.27 5.92 -5.01
CA GLU A 44 -8.84 5.06 -6.12
C GLU A 44 -7.42 4.50 -5.90
N ALA A 45 -6.50 5.30 -5.36
CA ALA A 45 -5.16 4.84 -5.03
C ALA A 45 -5.16 3.73 -3.97
N LEU A 46 -6.04 3.79 -2.97
CA LEU A 46 -6.15 2.74 -1.94
C LEU A 46 -6.66 1.44 -2.54
N GLU A 47 -7.69 1.50 -3.39
CA GLU A 47 -8.22 0.33 -4.08
C GLU A 47 -7.17 -0.30 -5.01
N LEU A 48 -6.45 0.52 -5.76
CA LEU A 48 -5.40 0.06 -6.66
C LEU A 48 -4.21 -0.53 -5.90
N GLU A 49 -3.88 -0.01 -4.72
CA GLU A 49 -2.86 -0.60 -3.85
C GLU A 49 -3.23 -2.01 -3.41
N LEU A 50 -4.51 -2.26 -3.08
CA LEU A 50 -4.98 -3.61 -2.74
C LEU A 50 -4.79 -4.58 -3.90
N ILE A 51 -5.14 -4.16 -5.13
CA ILE A 51 -4.95 -4.97 -6.34
C ILE A 51 -3.46 -5.26 -6.58
N VAL A 52 -2.60 -4.24 -6.44
CA VAL A 52 -1.15 -4.41 -6.58
C VAL A 52 -0.60 -5.38 -5.54
N LYS A 53 -1.08 -5.34 -4.28
CA LYS A 53 -0.67 -6.26 -3.21
C LYS A 53 -1.14 -7.69 -3.47
N GLN A 54 -2.38 -7.89 -3.93
CA GLN A 54 -2.92 -9.22 -4.22
C GLN A 54 -2.19 -9.92 -5.37
N HIS A 55 -1.66 -9.14 -6.31
CA HIS A 55 -0.99 -9.66 -7.50
C HIS A 55 0.55 -9.52 -7.42
N GLU A 56 1.10 -9.08 -6.29
CA GLU A 56 2.49 -9.37 -5.98
C GLU A 56 2.62 -10.88 -5.79
N PRO A 57 3.46 -11.59 -6.57
CA PRO A 57 3.74 -12.97 -6.26
C PRO A 57 4.28 -13.00 -4.84
N SER A 58 3.63 -13.77 -3.97
CA SER A 58 4.18 -14.10 -2.66
C SER A 58 5.59 -14.61 -2.91
N ASN A 59 6.60 -13.82 -2.53
CA ASN A 59 7.96 -14.30 -2.54
C ASN A 59 7.93 -15.57 -1.69
N PRO A 60 8.29 -16.76 -2.22
CA PRO A 60 8.21 -18.02 -1.46
C PRO A 60 9.23 -18.09 -0.30
N CYS A 61 9.79 -16.96 0.13
CA CYS A 61 10.73 -16.84 1.25
C CYS A 61 10.02 -16.83 2.62
N ASP A 62 8.68 -16.74 2.67
CA ASP A 62 7.90 -16.94 3.90
C ASP A 62 7.62 -18.41 4.23
N GLN A 63 8.44 -19.34 3.73
CA GLN A 63 8.50 -20.69 4.30
C GLN A 63 9.30 -20.61 5.61
N HIS A 64 8.64 -20.20 6.69
CA HIS A 64 9.13 -20.47 8.03
C HIS A 64 9.18 -21.99 8.20
N GLU A 65 10.33 -22.60 7.97
CA GLU A 65 10.55 -24.02 8.24
C GLU A 65 10.47 -24.20 9.77
N VAL A 66 9.33 -24.69 10.24
CA VAL A 66 9.14 -25.06 11.65
C VAL A 66 9.98 -26.30 11.90
N VAL A 67 11.22 -26.10 12.34
CA VAL A 67 12.08 -27.21 12.77
C VAL A 67 11.55 -27.71 14.12
N GLU A 68 11.05 -28.95 14.16
CA GLU A 68 10.66 -29.62 15.39
C GLU A 68 11.83 -29.64 16.38
N PHE A 69 11.66 -28.98 17.52
CA PHE A 69 12.62 -29.05 18.61
C PHE A 69 12.55 -30.44 19.26
N LYS A 70 13.54 -31.30 19.00
CA LYS A 70 13.70 -32.56 19.73
C LYS A 70 14.46 -32.31 21.02
N PRO A 71 13.83 -32.47 22.21
CA PRO A 71 14.53 -32.28 23.47
C PRO A 71 15.61 -33.36 23.65
N SER A 72 16.85 -32.92 23.88
CA SER A 72 18.00 -33.80 24.11
C SER A 72 17.74 -34.69 25.32
N SER A 73 17.83 -36.01 25.12
CA SER A 73 17.61 -37.03 26.15
C SER A 73 18.45 -36.72 27.40
N GLN A 74 17.77 -36.54 28.53
CA GLN A 74 18.42 -36.37 29.82
C GLN A 74 19.28 -37.61 30.14
N LYS A 75 20.57 -37.35 30.28
CA LYS A 75 21.61 -38.30 30.65
C LYS A 75 21.36 -38.76 32.09
N LYS A 76 21.03 -40.04 32.27
CA LYS A 76 20.97 -40.73 33.58
C LYS A 76 22.24 -40.44 34.40
N ARG A 77 22.06 -39.90 35.60
CA ARG A 77 22.94 -40.00 36.77
C ARG A 77 22.02 -39.94 37.99
N GLY A 78 22.05 -40.85 38.97
CA GLY A 78 22.78 -42.09 39.17
C GLY A 78 21.93 -42.98 40.08
#